data_AF-A0A814X3S6-F1
#
_entry.id   AF-A0A814X3S6-F1
#
_cell.length_a   1.000
_cell.length_b   1.000
_cell.length_c   1.000
_cell.angle_alpha   90.00
_cell.angle_beta   90.00
_cell.angle_gamma   90.00
#
_symmetry.space_group_name_H-M   'P 1'
#
loop_
_entity.id
_entity.type
_entity.pdbx_description
1 polymer ?
#
loop_
_entity_poly.entity_id
_entity_poly.type
_entity_poly.pdbx_seq_one_letter_code
_entity_poly.pdbx_strand_id
1 'polypeptide(L)'
;LFQRRYCIEEYVSKSATPLVHPDDCQEKYKNISTDHAKCYITHILCSIGPSEFAIQPIMLPRTIQELVDKHNEYRSAVEASNMLKIYHDPLLADMAQTHCNLCSYDYGLAKNRIIPEYGWKNGQIMLLTMNFNESAADLLSTLLDGQQQLFVYGQGCIGFELFCHEYTLAMLAGVNRIGVGQTDCLFQDAIAKLYCINYIQAQYTDSYTKPYKQGARCSECPDNCDRKLMLCDCKDKLCPNGQVLDPSTCNCILSSRPVTQLQEDISISRMKLLYDVRTLDDLGQQ
;
A
#
# COMPACT_ATOMS: atom_id res chain seq x y z
N LEU A 1 -0.24 21.58 -20.34
CA LEU A 1 0.20 22.30 -19.13
C LEU A 1 -0.56 21.77 -17.92
N PHE A 2 -0.26 20.53 -17.51
CA PHE A 2 -0.83 19.93 -16.30
C PHE A 2 0.17 20.19 -15.17
N GLN A 3 -0.08 21.21 -14.33
CA GLN A 3 0.61 21.29 -13.05
C GLN A 3 0.06 20.18 -12.15
N ARG A 4 0.75 19.03 -12.12
CA ARG A 4 0.61 18.08 -11.02
C ARG A 4 1.09 18.82 -9.76
N ARG A 5 0.16 19.29 -8.94
CA ARG A 5 0.50 19.88 -7.64
C ARG A 5 0.88 18.75 -6.71
N TYR A 6 2.17 18.48 -6.60
CA TYR A 6 2.72 17.59 -5.58
C TYR A 6 2.73 18.33 -4.24
N CYS A 7 2.23 17.69 -3.19
CA CYS A 7 2.32 18.18 -1.83
C CYS A 7 3.78 18.03 -1.35
N ILE A 8 4.48 19.15 -1.17
CA ILE A 8 5.79 19.17 -0.50
C ILE A 8 5.58 19.48 0.99
N GLU A 9 6.40 18.88 1.88
CA GLU A 9 6.31 19.03 3.35
C GLU A 9 6.20 20.50 3.83
N GLU A 10 6.75 21.43 3.05
CA GLU A 10 6.72 22.86 3.35
C GLU A 10 5.30 23.48 3.26
N TYR A 11 4.38 22.90 2.47
CA TYR A 11 2.98 23.33 2.41
C TYR A 11 2.09 22.67 3.46
N VAL A 12 2.44 21.46 3.92
CA VAL A 12 1.70 20.73 4.97
C VAL A 12 1.82 21.47 6.31
N SER A 13 3.00 22.02 6.60
CA SER A 13 3.31 22.64 7.90
C SER A 13 2.72 24.04 8.14
N LYS A 14 2.25 24.75 7.10
CA LYS A 14 1.92 26.18 7.21
C LYS A 14 0.43 26.53 7.08
N SER A 15 -0.45 25.62 6.65
CA SER A 15 -1.87 25.99 6.43
C SER A 15 -2.89 24.86 6.54
N ALA A 16 -2.59 23.76 7.24
CA ALA A 16 -3.58 22.72 7.50
C ALA A 16 -4.56 23.18 8.60
N THR A 17 -5.80 23.54 8.24
CA THR A 17 -6.91 23.74 9.19
C THR A 17 -7.88 22.55 9.17
N PRO A 18 -8.19 21.94 10.32
CA PRO A 18 -9.18 20.85 10.48
C PRO A 18 -10.65 21.24 10.11
N LEU A 19 -11.40 20.40 9.38
CA LEU A 19 -12.84 20.45 9.01
C LEU A 19 -13.65 19.26 9.57
N VAL A 20 -13.04 18.56 10.50
CA VAL A 20 -13.69 17.79 11.55
C VAL A 20 -13.27 18.55 12.79
N HIS A 21 -14.20 18.82 13.71
CA HIS A 21 -13.80 19.45 14.96
C HIS A 21 -12.67 18.58 15.54
N PRO A 22 -11.57 19.15 16.08
CA PRO A 22 -10.52 18.35 16.71
C PRO A 22 -11.09 17.29 17.68
N ASP A 23 -12.31 17.48 18.16
CA ASP A 23 -13.07 16.59 19.01
C ASP A 23 -13.60 15.30 18.33
N ASP A 24 -13.84 15.24 17.01
CA ASP A 24 -14.40 14.01 16.39
C ASP A 24 -13.33 12.99 15.93
N CYS A 25 -12.04 13.36 15.90
CA CYS A 25 -11.02 12.31 15.75
C CYS A 25 -10.92 11.49 17.04
N GLN A 26 -11.09 10.17 16.92
CA GLN A 26 -10.96 9.27 18.05
C GLN A 26 -9.54 9.33 18.61
N GLU A 27 -9.46 9.38 19.94
CA GLU A 27 -8.21 9.51 20.70
C GLU A 27 -7.15 8.47 20.32
N LYS A 28 -7.59 7.25 20.00
CA LYS A 28 -6.72 6.15 19.58
C LYS A 28 -5.90 6.46 18.32
N TYR A 29 -6.40 7.31 17.41
CA TYR A 29 -5.69 7.73 16.20
C TYR A 29 -4.88 9.00 16.42
N LYS A 30 -5.39 9.95 17.21
CA LYS A 30 -4.68 11.18 17.60
C LYS A 30 -3.33 10.87 18.27
N ASN A 31 -3.32 9.88 19.16
CA ASN A 31 -2.12 9.47 19.89
C ASN A 31 -1.03 8.85 19.01
N ILE A 32 -1.35 8.47 17.76
CA ILE A 32 -0.39 7.90 16.82
C ILE A 32 0.26 8.99 15.99
N SER A 33 -0.55 9.89 15.42
CA SER A 33 -0.10 10.95 14.53
C SER A 33 -1.16 12.05 14.47
N THR A 34 -0.74 13.31 14.57
CA THR A 34 -1.63 14.46 14.27
C THR A 34 -2.10 14.44 12.81
N ASP A 35 -1.36 13.73 11.96
CA ASP A 35 -1.57 13.58 10.54
C ASP A 35 -2.24 12.23 10.18
N HIS A 36 -2.84 11.56 11.17
CA HIS A 36 -3.42 10.23 10.94
C HIS A 36 -4.56 10.30 9.90
N ALA A 37 -4.62 9.31 9.00
CA ALA A 37 -5.60 9.29 7.91
C ALA A 37 -7.06 9.29 8.41
N LYS A 38 -7.31 8.71 9.60
CA LYS A 38 -8.61 8.77 10.29
C LYS A 38 -8.90 10.10 11.02
N CYS A 39 -7.94 11.00 11.14
CA CYS A 39 -8.10 12.31 11.76
C CYS A 39 -8.15 13.48 10.75
N TYR A 40 -7.96 13.21 9.46
CA TYR A 40 -7.62 14.25 8.49
C TYR A 40 -8.77 14.76 7.62
N ILE A 41 -8.56 15.94 7.04
CA ILE A 41 -9.56 16.94 6.64
C ILE A 41 -9.25 17.59 5.29
N THR A 42 -10.31 17.92 4.54
CA THR A 42 -10.36 18.65 3.26
C THR A 42 -9.62 19.98 3.27
N HIS A 43 -8.44 20.02 2.63
CA HIS A 43 -7.79 21.25 2.19
C HIS A 43 -7.97 21.42 0.67
N ILE A 44 -8.55 22.55 0.26
CA ILE A 44 -8.85 22.93 -1.14
C ILE A 44 -7.62 22.87 -2.07
N LEU A 45 -6.40 22.92 -1.51
CA LEU A 45 -5.15 22.87 -2.30
C LEU A 45 -4.35 21.57 -2.16
N CYS A 46 -4.69 20.67 -1.22
CA CYS A 46 -3.88 19.48 -0.90
C CYS A 46 -4.67 18.16 -0.75
N SER A 47 -5.99 18.14 -0.96
CA SER A 47 -6.82 16.91 -0.92
C SER A 47 -6.53 15.98 0.27
N ILE A 48 -6.56 16.55 1.46
CA ILE A 48 -6.55 15.77 2.71
C ILE A 48 -8.04 15.62 3.12
N GLY A 49 -8.57 14.59 3.78
CA GLY A 49 -10.05 14.38 3.93
C GLY A 49 -10.88 14.05 2.65
N PRO A 50 -12.14 13.54 2.78
CA PRO A 50 -12.94 13.10 1.63
C PRO A 50 -13.16 14.25 0.66
N SER A 51 -12.74 14.07 -0.58
CA SER A 51 -12.96 15.02 -1.65
C SER A 51 -14.44 15.19 -1.91
N GLU A 52 -14.92 16.42 -2.12
CA GLU A 52 -16.29 16.68 -2.61
C GLU A 52 -16.54 16.03 -3.98
N PHE A 53 -15.45 15.68 -4.67
CA PHE A 53 -15.43 14.99 -5.94
C PHE A 53 -15.36 13.46 -5.82
N ALA A 54 -15.42 12.92 -4.60
CA ALA A 54 -15.40 11.48 -4.34
C ALA A 54 -16.83 10.90 -4.39
N ILE A 55 -17.09 10.08 -5.40
CA ILE A 55 -18.27 9.21 -5.44
C ILE A 55 -17.85 7.86 -4.89
N GLN A 56 -18.56 7.36 -3.87
CA GLN A 56 -18.24 6.10 -3.20
C GLN A 56 -19.16 4.98 -3.72
N PRO A 57 -18.78 4.26 -4.79
CA PRO A 57 -19.52 3.09 -5.22
C PRO A 57 -19.40 1.97 -4.19
N ILE A 58 -20.41 1.09 -4.15
CA ILE A 58 -20.32 -0.13 -3.35
C ILE A 58 -19.27 -1.04 -3.99
N MET A 59 -18.23 -1.37 -3.24
CA MET A 59 -17.29 -2.41 -3.63
C MET A 59 -17.95 -3.78 -3.54
N LEU A 60 -18.04 -4.49 -4.67
CA LEU A 60 -18.68 -5.80 -4.71
C LEU A 60 -17.76 -6.85 -4.03
N PRO A 61 -18.33 -7.80 -3.25
CA PRO A 61 -17.55 -8.88 -2.63
C PRO A 61 -16.71 -9.68 -3.64
N ARG A 62 -17.22 -9.84 -4.87
CA ARG A 62 -16.49 -10.52 -5.96
C ARG A 62 -15.19 -9.78 -6.31
N THR A 63 -15.21 -8.45 -6.41
CA THR A 63 -14.03 -7.65 -6.74
C THR A 63 -12.94 -7.77 -5.66
N ILE A 64 -13.35 -7.80 -4.39
CA ILE A 64 -12.43 -8.03 -3.27
C ILE A 64 -11.79 -9.42 -3.39
N GLN A 65 -12.61 -10.44 -3.66
CA GLN A 65 -12.13 -11.81 -3.82
C GLN A 65 -11.17 -11.94 -5.00
N GLU A 66 -11.49 -11.37 -6.16
CA GLU A 66 -10.64 -11.36 -7.35
C GLU A 66 -9.26 -10.73 -7.06
N LEU A 67 -9.23 -9.62 -6.31
CA LEU A 67 -7.96 -9.02 -5.89
C LEU A 67 -7.17 -9.92 -4.95
N VAL A 68 -7.80 -10.50 -3.92
CA VAL A 68 -7.14 -11.42 -2.99
C VAL A 68 -6.60 -12.64 -3.72
N ASP A 69 -7.39 -13.23 -4.61
CA ASP A 69 -6.99 -14.39 -5.42
C ASP A 69 -5.82 -14.04 -6.33
N LYS A 70 -5.85 -12.86 -6.97
CA LYS A 70 -4.76 -12.40 -7.83
C LYS A 70 -3.46 -12.20 -7.05
N HIS A 71 -3.52 -11.62 -5.85
CA HIS A 71 -2.33 -11.53 -4.98
C HIS A 71 -1.75 -12.91 -4.68
N ASN A 72 -2.60 -13.85 -4.28
CA ASN A 72 -2.17 -15.21 -3.97
C ASN A 72 -1.65 -15.97 -5.19
N GLU A 73 -2.18 -15.70 -6.38
CA GLU A 73 -1.66 -16.23 -7.65
C GLU A 73 -0.22 -15.79 -7.88
N TYR A 74 0.08 -14.49 -7.84
CA TYR A 74 1.46 -13.99 -7.98
C TYR A 74 2.39 -14.52 -6.88
N ARG A 75 1.91 -14.55 -5.63
CA ARG A 75 2.68 -15.07 -4.50
C ARG A 75 2.99 -16.56 -4.65
N SER A 76 2.05 -17.33 -5.24
CA SER A 76 2.24 -18.75 -5.52
C SER A 76 3.18 -19.01 -6.69
N ALA A 77 3.47 -18.01 -7.53
CA ALA A 77 4.30 -18.16 -8.72
C ALA A 77 5.80 -18.12 -8.41
N VAL A 78 6.22 -17.63 -7.25
CA VAL A 78 7.64 -17.54 -6.86
C VAL A 78 8.08 -18.75 -6.02
N GLU A 79 9.38 -19.09 -6.07
CA GLU A 79 9.99 -20.10 -5.21
C GLU A 79 10.33 -19.49 -3.84
N ALA A 80 9.32 -19.43 -2.98
CA ALA A 80 9.41 -18.85 -1.65
C ALA A 80 9.07 -19.87 -0.57
N SER A 81 10.02 -20.11 0.33
CA SER A 81 9.89 -21.09 1.41
C SER A 81 8.90 -20.71 2.50
N ASN A 82 8.63 -19.41 2.66
CA ASN A 82 7.94 -18.82 3.81
C ASN A 82 6.77 -17.88 3.44
N MET A 83 6.29 -17.94 2.21
CA MET A 83 5.29 -17.00 1.69
C MET A 83 3.91 -17.23 2.33
N LEU A 84 3.42 -16.28 3.13
CA LEU A 84 2.09 -16.38 3.72
C LEU A 84 0.99 -16.17 2.67
N LYS A 85 -0.11 -16.90 2.83
CA LYS A 85 -1.35 -16.67 2.09
C LYS A 85 -2.04 -15.39 2.58
N ILE A 86 -2.52 -14.57 1.64
CA ILE A 86 -3.22 -13.32 1.90
C ILE A 86 -4.73 -13.56 2.05
N TYR A 87 -5.33 -12.86 3.00
CA TYR A 87 -6.76 -12.77 3.24
C TYR A 87 -7.23 -11.32 3.24
N HIS A 88 -8.53 -11.11 2.99
CA HIS A 88 -9.13 -9.80 3.15
C HIS A 88 -9.28 -9.44 4.64
N ASP A 89 -9.09 -8.16 4.96
CA ASP A 89 -9.27 -7.60 6.30
C ASP A 89 -10.16 -6.34 6.25
N PRO A 90 -11.27 -6.31 7.01
CA PRO A 90 -12.20 -5.20 6.96
C PRO A 90 -11.66 -3.91 7.60
N LEU A 91 -10.76 -3.99 8.59
CA LEU A 91 -10.17 -2.78 9.18
C LEU A 91 -9.17 -2.13 8.23
N LEU A 92 -8.36 -2.93 7.52
CA LEU A 92 -7.53 -2.41 6.43
C LEU A 92 -8.37 -1.83 5.31
N ALA A 93 -9.53 -2.42 5.00
CA ALA A 93 -10.41 -1.96 3.92
C ALA A 93 -11.04 -0.61 4.25
N ASP A 94 -11.53 -0.45 5.49
CA ASP A 94 -12.02 0.84 6.00
C ASP A 94 -10.91 1.91 5.98
N MET A 95 -9.68 1.55 6.33
CA MET A 95 -8.55 2.46 6.23
C MET A 95 -8.21 2.81 4.77
N ALA A 96 -8.27 1.83 3.87
CA ALA A 96 -8.01 2.03 2.44
C ALA A 96 -9.08 2.91 1.79
N GLN A 97 -10.35 2.71 2.14
CA GLN A 97 -11.46 3.52 1.68
C GLN A 97 -11.31 4.98 2.11
N THR A 98 -10.88 5.21 3.36
CA THR A 98 -10.61 6.55 3.87
C THR A 98 -9.57 7.27 3.01
N HIS A 99 -8.53 6.57 2.57
CA HIS A 99 -7.51 7.12 1.69
C HIS A 99 -8.02 7.33 0.26
N CYS A 100 -8.77 6.37 -0.29
CA CYS A 100 -9.35 6.48 -1.63
C CYS A 100 -10.32 7.66 -1.76
N ASN A 101 -11.07 7.95 -0.71
CA ASN A 101 -11.98 9.09 -0.64
C ASN A 101 -11.26 10.44 -0.77
N LEU A 102 -9.95 10.50 -0.57
CA LEU A 102 -9.18 11.73 -0.79
C LEU A 102 -9.12 12.11 -2.27
N CYS A 103 -9.35 11.17 -3.18
CA CYS A 103 -9.14 11.37 -4.63
C CYS A 103 -7.76 11.97 -4.96
N SER A 104 -6.74 11.54 -4.21
CA SER A 104 -5.35 11.91 -4.39
C SER A 104 -4.56 10.68 -4.83
N TYR A 105 -3.67 10.83 -5.80
CA TYR A 105 -2.70 9.78 -6.17
C TYR A 105 -1.37 10.04 -5.47
N ASP A 106 -1.44 10.12 -4.15
CA ASP A 106 -0.31 10.32 -3.25
C ASP A 106 -0.46 9.32 -2.10
N TYR A 107 0.52 8.45 -1.96
CA TYR A 107 0.54 7.42 -0.93
C TYR A 107 0.50 8.02 0.48
N GLY A 108 1.08 9.20 0.72
CA GLY A 108 1.32 9.72 2.06
C GLY A 108 2.21 8.81 2.92
N LEU A 109 2.36 9.12 4.21
CA LEU A 109 3.23 8.36 5.12
C LEU A 109 2.52 7.13 5.70
N ALA A 110 3.16 5.96 5.70
CA ALA A 110 2.62 4.72 6.28
C ALA A 110 2.34 4.81 7.78
N LYS A 111 3.06 5.68 8.50
CA LYS A 111 2.77 5.99 9.91
C LYS A 111 1.37 6.59 10.11
N ASN A 112 0.84 7.27 9.10
CA ASN A 112 -0.50 7.87 9.14
C ASN A 112 -1.60 6.85 8.82
N ARG A 113 -1.24 5.60 8.49
CA ARG A 113 -2.16 4.50 8.20
C ARG A 113 -2.11 3.40 9.27
N ILE A 114 -1.48 3.63 10.42
CA ILE A 114 -1.37 2.62 11.48
C ILE A 114 -2.76 2.33 12.05
N ILE A 115 -3.13 1.05 12.08
CA ILE A 115 -4.34 0.61 12.77
C ILE A 115 -3.92 0.24 14.20
N PRO A 116 -4.42 0.93 15.26
CA PRO A 116 -4.01 0.70 16.65
C PRO A 116 -4.07 -0.76 17.07
N GLU A 117 -5.09 -1.49 16.60
CA GLU A 117 -5.34 -2.89 16.89
C GLU A 117 -4.19 -3.81 16.37
N TYR A 118 -3.50 -3.40 15.32
CA TYR A 118 -2.41 -4.15 14.68
C TYR A 118 -1.03 -3.61 15.05
N GLY A 119 -0.90 -2.30 15.25
CA GLY A 119 0.35 -1.64 15.63
C GLY A 119 1.42 -1.57 14.54
N TRP A 120 1.09 -1.95 13.30
CA TRP A 120 1.98 -1.92 12.15
C TRP A 120 1.79 -0.66 11.30
N LYS A 121 2.88 -0.17 10.71
CA LYS A 121 2.80 0.77 9.57
C LYS A 121 2.29 0.00 8.36
N ASN A 122 1.19 0.47 7.78
CA ASN A 122 0.53 -0.24 6.69
C ASN A 122 1.10 0.20 5.32
N GLY A 123 1.47 -0.78 4.50
CA GLY A 123 1.86 -0.56 3.11
C GLY A 123 0.65 -0.22 2.24
N GLN A 124 0.87 0.30 1.04
CA GLN A 124 -0.21 0.63 0.12
C GLN A 124 0.19 0.46 -1.35
N ILE A 125 -0.72 -0.07 -2.16
CA ILE A 125 -0.71 0.03 -3.63
C ILE A 125 -1.94 0.83 -4.05
N MET A 126 -1.77 1.71 -5.05
CA MET A 126 -2.87 2.46 -5.65
C MET A 126 -2.99 2.08 -7.12
N LEU A 127 -4.22 1.88 -7.59
CA LEU A 127 -4.53 1.59 -8.99
C LEU A 127 -5.52 2.64 -9.48
N LEU A 128 -5.22 3.27 -10.60
CA LEU A 128 -6.06 4.32 -11.18
C LEU A 128 -6.38 3.97 -12.64
N THR A 129 -7.66 4.06 -13.02
CA THR A 129 -8.06 3.91 -14.43
C THR A 129 -9.14 4.92 -14.81
N MET A 130 -9.11 5.38 -16.05
CA MET A 130 -10.23 6.11 -16.68
C MET A 130 -11.11 5.18 -17.51
N ASN A 131 -10.72 3.91 -17.69
CA ASN A 131 -11.48 2.90 -18.40
C ASN A 131 -12.28 2.07 -17.39
N PHE A 132 -13.57 2.36 -17.26
CA PHE A 132 -14.42 1.75 -16.25
C PHE A 132 -14.73 0.27 -16.49
N ASN A 133 -14.37 -0.26 -17.66
CA ASN A 133 -14.48 -1.68 -17.99
C ASN A 133 -13.29 -2.50 -17.47
N GLU A 134 -12.18 -1.87 -17.08
CA GLU A 134 -11.04 -2.56 -16.49
C GLU A 134 -11.33 -2.99 -15.05
N SER A 135 -11.06 -4.26 -14.75
CA SER A 135 -11.18 -4.78 -13.40
C SER A 135 -9.96 -4.37 -12.57
N ALA A 136 -10.15 -4.27 -11.24
CA ALA A 136 -9.04 -4.02 -10.33
C ALA A 136 -7.97 -5.12 -10.39
N ALA A 137 -8.37 -6.37 -10.64
CA ALA A 137 -7.46 -7.50 -10.76
C ALA A 137 -6.59 -7.40 -12.02
N ASP A 138 -7.15 -6.94 -13.16
CA ASP A 138 -6.39 -6.75 -14.39
C ASP A 138 -5.39 -5.58 -14.27
N LEU A 139 -5.81 -4.49 -13.61
CA LEU A 139 -4.93 -3.37 -13.29
C LEU A 139 -3.76 -3.80 -12.40
N LEU A 140 -4.05 -4.57 -11.35
CA LEU A 140 -3.01 -5.13 -10.47
C LEU A 140 -2.06 -6.03 -11.26
N SER A 141 -2.60 -6.91 -12.11
CA SER A 141 -1.78 -7.83 -12.91
C SER A 141 -0.85 -7.07 -13.85
N THR A 142 -1.39 -6.08 -14.58
CA THR A 142 -0.62 -5.22 -15.48
C THR A 142 0.53 -4.50 -14.74
N LEU A 143 0.24 -3.96 -13.56
CA LEU A 143 1.24 -3.30 -12.73
C LEU A 143 2.34 -4.27 -12.29
N LEU A 144 1.97 -5.41 -11.70
CA LEU A 144 2.91 -6.40 -11.19
C LEU A 144 3.74 -7.04 -12.32
N ASP A 145 3.13 -7.30 -13.47
CA ASP A 145 3.80 -7.88 -14.64
C ASP A 145 4.85 -6.95 -15.25
N GLY A 146 4.61 -5.64 -15.23
CA GLY A 146 5.60 -4.66 -15.65
C GLY A 146 6.74 -4.53 -14.64
N GLN A 147 6.39 -4.45 -13.36
CA GLN A 147 7.36 -4.23 -12.28
C GLN A 147 8.25 -5.45 -11.98
N GLN A 148 7.73 -6.68 -12.13
CA GLN A 148 8.54 -7.88 -11.94
C GLN A 148 9.72 -7.97 -12.91
N GLN A 149 9.58 -7.43 -14.12
CA GLN A 149 10.65 -7.40 -15.13
C GLN A 149 11.79 -6.46 -14.74
N LEU A 150 11.52 -5.55 -13.81
CA LEU A 150 12.46 -4.57 -13.29
C LEU A 150 13.01 -4.98 -11.91
N PHE A 151 12.72 -6.19 -11.44
CA PHE A 151 13.19 -6.69 -10.15
C PHE A 151 14.16 -7.86 -10.30
N VAL A 152 15.27 -7.81 -9.57
CA VAL A 152 16.23 -8.90 -9.45
C VAL A 152 16.35 -9.29 -7.98
N TYR A 153 15.92 -10.51 -7.64
CA TYR A 153 15.98 -11.00 -6.27
C TYR A 153 17.41 -10.94 -5.71
N GLY A 154 17.55 -10.38 -4.51
CA GLY A 154 18.84 -10.16 -3.84
C GLY A 154 19.56 -8.88 -4.26
N GLN A 155 19.15 -8.23 -5.35
CA GLN A 155 19.72 -6.95 -5.83
C GLN A 155 18.72 -5.79 -5.70
N GLY A 156 17.42 -6.05 -5.83
CA GLY A 156 16.36 -5.03 -5.82
C GLY A 156 15.96 -4.61 -7.23
N CYS A 157 15.57 -3.34 -7.38
CA CYS A 157 15.16 -2.79 -8.67
C CYS A 157 16.32 -2.55 -9.63
N ILE A 158 16.06 -2.78 -10.90
CA ILE A 158 16.82 -2.24 -12.02
C ILE A 158 16.42 -0.77 -12.20
N GLY A 159 17.39 0.14 -12.05
CA GLY A 159 17.14 1.57 -12.14
C GLY A 159 16.71 2.17 -10.80
N PHE A 160 15.52 2.77 -10.75
CA PHE A 160 15.02 3.42 -9.53
C PHE A 160 14.22 2.46 -8.67
N GLU A 161 14.32 2.59 -7.35
CA GLU A 161 13.59 1.75 -6.40
C GLU A 161 12.06 1.80 -6.59
N LEU A 162 11.54 2.91 -7.10
CA LEU A 162 10.11 3.08 -7.37
C LEU A 162 9.60 2.20 -8.54
N PHE A 163 10.49 1.61 -9.34
CA PHE A 163 10.08 0.86 -10.55
C PHE A 163 9.58 -0.56 -10.27
N CYS A 164 9.78 -1.07 -9.06
CA CYS A 164 9.34 -2.40 -8.65
C CYS A 164 8.85 -2.43 -7.20
N HIS A 165 8.60 -1.25 -6.62
CA HIS A 165 8.18 -1.09 -5.23
C HIS A 165 6.86 -1.82 -4.95
N GLU A 166 5.85 -1.61 -5.80
CA GLU A 166 4.54 -2.25 -5.71
C GLU A 166 4.66 -3.78 -5.88
N TYR A 167 5.54 -4.26 -6.77
CA TYR A 167 5.86 -5.68 -6.88
C TYR A 167 6.47 -6.25 -5.60
N THR A 168 7.49 -5.59 -5.03
CA THR A 168 8.13 -6.06 -3.80
C THR A 168 7.17 -6.05 -2.61
N LEU A 169 6.27 -5.07 -2.53
CA LEU A 169 5.24 -5.00 -1.49
C LEU A 169 4.24 -6.17 -1.62
N ALA A 170 3.75 -6.43 -2.84
CA ALA A 170 2.85 -7.55 -3.09
C ALA A 170 3.49 -8.91 -2.74
N MET A 171 4.81 -9.02 -2.93
CA MET A 171 5.60 -10.24 -2.66
C MET A 171 6.15 -10.33 -1.23
N LEU A 172 5.81 -9.39 -0.33
CA LEU A 172 6.33 -9.40 1.04
C LEU A 172 5.80 -10.62 1.81
N ALA A 173 6.66 -11.58 2.12
CA ALA A 173 6.27 -12.90 2.64
C ALA A 173 5.51 -12.83 3.97
N GLY A 174 5.86 -11.87 4.83
CA GLY A 174 5.23 -11.68 6.14
C GLY A 174 3.84 -11.05 6.09
N VAL A 175 3.40 -10.53 4.94
CA VAL A 175 2.05 -9.97 4.79
C VAL A 175 1.04 -11.08 4.53
N ASN A 176 0.04 -11.17 5.40
CA ASN A 176 -1.08 -12.12 5.27
C ASN A 176 -2.45 -11.44 5.19
N ARG A 177 -2.51 -10.11 5.20
CA ARG A 177 -3.75 -9.34 5.10
C ARG A 177 -3.62 -8.15 4.17
N ILE A 178 -4.68 -7.96 3.40
CA ILE A 178 -4.93 -6.74 2.65
C ILE A 178 -6.36 -6.25 2.87
N GLY A 179 -6.58 -4.95 2.72
CA GLY A 179 -7.89 -4.35 2.65
C GLY A 179 -7.97 -3.39 1.49
N VAL A 180 -9.13 -3.33 0.84
CA VAL A 180 -9.30 -2.57 -0.42
C VAL A 180 -10.39 -1.53 -0.24
N GLY A 181 -10.14 -0.32 -0.74
CA GLY A 181 -11.13 0.74 -0.92
C GLY A 181 -11.24 1.13 -2.40
N GLN A 182 -12.38 1.69 -2.78
CA GLN A 182 -12.63 2.21 -4.13
C GLN A 182 -13.40 3.51 -4.09
N THR A 183 -12.98 4.45 -4.94
CA THR A 183 -13.67 5.72 -5.12
C THR A 183 -13.63 6.11 -6.60
N ASP A 184 -14.75 6.58 -7.13
CA ASP A 184 -14.79 7.25 -8.42
C ASP A 184 -14.54 8.74 -8.18
N CYS A 185 -13.46 9.26 -8.75
CA CYS A 185 -12.97 10.61 -8.54
C CYS A 185 -13.29 11.50 -9.73
N LEU A 186 -14.06 12.57 -9.49
CA LEU A 186 -14.37 13.58 -10.50
C LEU A 186 -13.21 14.59 -10.60
N PHE A 187 -12.49 14.56 -11.71
CA PHE A 187 -11.55 15.62 -12.09
C PHE A 187 -12.23 16.57 -13.07
N GLN A 188 -11.64 17.75 -13.27
CA GLN A 188 -12.24 18.81 -14.09
C GLN A 188 -12.65 18.35 -15.50
N ASP A 189 -11.86 17.47 -16.12
CA ASP A 189 -12.07 17.00 -17.50
C ASP A 189 -12.27 15.47 -17.62
N ALA A 190 -12.33 14.74 -16.49
CA ALA A 190 -12.38 13.28 -16.50
C ALA A 190 -12.94 12.69 -15.21
N ILE A 191 -13.47 11.47 -15.30
CA ILE A 191 -13.76 10.65 -14.12
C ILE A 191 -12.74 9.52 -14.12
N ALA A 192 -12.09 9.28 -12.98
CA ALA A 192 -11.21 8.14 -12.82
C ALA A 192 -11.65 7.29 -11.63
N LYS A 193 -11.53 5.98 -11.77
CA LYS A 193 -11.74 5.02 -10.70
C LYS A 193 -10.41 4.76 -10.01
N LEU A 194 -10.36 5.04 -8.71
CA LEU A 194 -9.21 4.81 -7.85
C LEU A 194 -9.49 3.61 -6.93
N TYR A 195 -8.53 2.68 -6.89
CA TYR A 195 -8.49 1.60 -5.92
C TYR A 195 -7.27 1.79 -5.00
N CYS A 196 -7.47 1.59 -3.71
CA CYS A 196 -6.42 1.68 -2.70
C CYS A 196 -6.37 0.33 -2.00
N ILE A 197 -5.20 -0.29 -1.98
CA ILE A 197 -4.97 -1.62 -1.40
C ILE A 197 -4.00 -1.42 -0.25
N ASN A 198 -4.50 -1.48 0.98
CA ASN A 198 -3.65 -1.42 2.17
C ASN A 198 -3.18 -2.82 2.56
N TYR A 199 -1.90 -2.93 2.91
CA TYR A 199 -1.26 -4.13 3.41
C TYR A 199 -1.04 -3.96 4.91
N ILE A 200 -1.22 -5.03 5.69
CA ILE A 200 -1.02 -4.98 7.16
C ILE A 200 0.37 -4.52 7.58
N GLN A 201 1.35 -4.64 6.69
CA GLN A 201 2.72 -4.19 6.91
C GLN A 201 3.24 -3.50 5.66
N ALA A 202 4.00 -2.42 5.84
CA ALA A 202 4.82 -1.80 4.82
C ALA A 202 6.12 -2.59 4.63
N GLN A 203 6.77 -2.37 3.48
CA GLN A 203 8.08 -2.92 3.22
C GLN A 203 9.18 -2.14 3.93
N TYR A 204 10.23 -2.86 4.32
CA TYR A 204 11.45 -2.27 4.88
C TYR A 204 12.56 -2.22 3.84
N THR A 205 13.54 -1.35 4.05
CA THR A 205 14.65 -1.12 3.11
C THR A 205 15.45 -2.40 2.80
N ASP A 206 15.58 -3.30 3.77
CA ASP A 206 16.22 -4.60 3.58
C ASP A 206 15.31 -5.64 2.92
N SER A 207 14.01 -5.61 3.25
CA SER A 207 12.97 -6.44 2.62
C SER A 207 12.78 -6.13 1.15
N TYR A 208 13.17 -4.94 0.71
CA TYR A 208 13.07 -4.53 -0.67
C TYR A 208 13.85 -5.44 -1.64
N THR A 209 15.07 -5.83 -1.28
CA THR A 209 15.90 -6.70 -2.13
C THR A 209 15.52 -8.18 -2.00
N LYS A 210 14.92 -8.57 -0.88
CA LYS A 210 14.55 -9.95 -0.55
C LYS A 210 13.18 -9.96 0.14
N PRO A 211 12.08 -9.77 -0.62
CA PRO A 211 10.73 -9.65 -0.06
C PRO A 211 10.23 -10.96 0.55
N TYR A 212 10.84 -12.09 0.18
CA TYR A 212 10.58 -13.41 0.70
C TYR A 212 11.90 -14.18 0.87
N LYS A 213 11.86 -15.35 1.51
CA LYS A 213 13.03 -16.24 1.58
C LYS A 213 12.98 -17.25 0.43
N GLN A 214 13.88 -17.08 -0.54
CA GLN A 214 14.01 -18.00 -1.66
C GLN A 214 14.30 -19.44 -1.18
N GLY A 215 13.55 -20.39 -1.72
CA GLY A 215 13.65 -21.80 -1.37
C GLY A 215 12.42 -22.57 -1.85
N ALA A 216 12.46 -23.90 -1.69
CA ALA A 216 11.33 -24.75 -2.06
C ALA A 216 10.04 -24.28 -1.36
N ARG A 217 8.97 -24.14 -2.14
CA ARG A 217 7.69 -23.64 -1.64
C ARG A 217 7.22 -24.42 -0.41
N CYS A 218 6.77 -23.69 0.60
CA CYS A 218 6.35 -24.21 1.90
C CYS A 218 7.40 -24.97 2.72
N SER A 219 8.70 -24.94 2.39
CA SER A 219 9.70 -25.67 3.18
C SER A 219 9.86 -25.17 4.62
N GLU A 220 9.45 -23.93 4.91
CA GLU A 220 9.39 -23.40 6.29
C GLU A 220 8.01 -23.55 6.94
N CYS A 221 7.02 -24.09 6.25
CA CYS A 221 5.67 -24.32 6.78
C CYS A 221 5.07 -25.65 6.29
N PRO A 222 5.79 -26.78 6.42
CA PRO A 222 5.36 -28.05 5.82
C PRO A 222 4.00 -28.53 6.35
N ASP A 223 3.70 -28.22 7.62
CA ASP A 223 2.47 -28.61 8.30
C ASP A 223 1.31 -27.65 8.04
N ASN A 224 1.60 -26.42 7.61
CA ASN A 224 0.62 -25.35 7.35
C ASN A 224 0.55 -24.97 5.87
N CYS A 225 1.02 -25.83 4.96
CA CYS A 225 1.02 -25.53 3.54
C CYS A 225 -0.36 -25.73 2.91
N ASP A 226 -0.91 -24.70 2.26
CA ASP A 226 -2.00 -24.87 1.31
C ASP A 226 -1.47 -25.65 0.10
N ARG A 227 -1.90 -26.91 -0.05
CA ARG A 227 -1.40 -27.80 -1.11
C ARG A 227 -1.82 -27.40 -2.52
N LYS A 228 -2.82 -26.52 -2.67
CA LYS A 228 -3.28 -26.03 -3.98
C LYS A 228 -2.46 -24.82 -4.41
N LEU A 229 -2.27 -23.86 -3.50
CA LEU A 229 -1.55 -22.61 -3.79
C LEU A 229 -0.05 -22.69 -3.48
N MET A 230 0.39 -23.72 -2.75
CA MET A 230 1.77 -23.85 -2.27
C MET A 230 2.23 -22.63 -1.46
N LEU A 231 1.33 -22.09 -0.63
CA LEU A 231 1.57 -20.96 0.28
C LEU A 231 1.42 -21.41 1.74
N CYS A 232 2.14 -20.76 2.65
CA CYS A 232 1.97 -20.93 4.09
C CYS A 232 0.61 -20.37 4.52
N ASP A 233 -0.28 -21.24 4.98
CA ASP A 233 -1.67 -20.92 5.29
C ASP A 233 -1.94 -21.07 6.80
N CYS A 234 -1.79 -19.96 7.50
CA CYS A 234 -2.17 -19.81 8.89
C CYS A 234 -3.63 -19.36 9.09
N LYS A 235 -4.47 -19.48 8.06
CA LYS A 235 -5.89 -19.10 8.07
C LYS A 235 -6.07 -17.65 8.52
N ASP A 236 -7.09 -17.44 9.35
CA ASP A 236 -7.57 -16.14 9.77
C ASP A 236 -6.76 -15.60 10.97
N LYS A 237 -5.63 -16.22 11.33
CA LYS A 237 -4.76 -15.72 12.39
C LYS A 237 -4.09 -14.41 12.01
N LEU A 238 -4.15 -13.45 12.94
CA LEU A 238 -3.58 -12.13 12.83
C LEU A 238 -2.85 -11.80 14.13
N CYS A 239 -1.71 -11.12 14.02
CA CYS A 239 -0.86 -10.80 15.16
C CYS A 239 -0.99 -9.33 15.56
N PRO A 240 -1.47 -9.03 16.78
CA PRO A 240 -1.67 -7.67 17.25
C PRO A 240 -0.36 -7.02 17.70
N ASN A 241 -0.41 -5.72 17.97
CA ASN A 241 0.64 -4.97 18.67
C ASN A 241 2.06 -5.11 18.06
N GLY A 242 2.17 -5.12 16.73
CA GLY A 242 3.47 -5.22 16.06
C GLY A 242 4.13 -6.60 16.15
N GLN A 243 3.39 -7.64 16.51
CA GLN A 243 3.86 -9.02 16.42
C GLN A 243 3.78 -9.53 14.98
N VAL A 244 4.69 -10.45 14.62
CA VAL A 244 4.70 -11.11 13.31
C VAL A 244 4.19 -12.54 13.42
N LEU A 245 3.55 -13.02 12.35
CA LEU A 245 3.07 -14.39 12.28
C LEU A 245 4.20 -15.30 11.78
N ASP A 246 4.60 -16.27 12.60
CA ASP A 246 5.55 -17.29 12.19
C ASP A 246 4.86 -18.29 11.24
N PRO A 247 5.31 -18.45 9.99
CA PRO A 247 4.69 -19.37 9.03
C PRO A 247 4.82 -20.84 9.44
N SER A 248 5.83 -21.20 10.25
CA SER A 248 6.08 -22.58 10.64
C SER A 248 5.10 -23.05 11.72
N THR A 249 4.87 -22.22 12.75
CA THR A 249 4.03 -22.55 13.90
C THR A 249 2.65 -21.90 13.87
N CYS A 250 2.45 -20.90 13.00
CA CYS A 250 1.28 -20.03 12.99
C CYS A 250 1.02 -19.37 14.34
N ASN A 251 2.08 -19.09 15.11
CA ASN A 251 2.02 -18.34 16.36
C ASN A 251 2.53 -16.92 16.15
N CYS A 252 2.05 -16.01 16.98
CA CYS A 252 2.55 -14.64 16.99
C CYS A 252 3.83 -14.56 17.80
N ILE A 253 4.87 -14.05 17.16
CA ILE A 253 6.18 -13.85 17.78
C ILE A 253 6.51 -12.36 17.81
N LEU A 254 7.33 -11.96 18.77
CA LEU A 254 7.85 -10.59 18.80
C LEU A 254 8.66 -10.34 17.53
N SER A 255 8.35 -9.24 16.85
CA SER A 255 9.22 -8.74 15.79
C SER A 255 10.59 -8.48 16.38
N SER A 256 11.64 -9.03 15.78
CA SER A 256 13.03 -8.68 16.10
C SER A 256 13.39 -7.25 15.66
N ARG A 257 12.48 -6.56 14.96
CA ARG A 257 12.65 -5.19 14.45
C ARG A 257 11.95 -4.18 15.35
N PRO A 258 12.67 -3.18 15.89
CA PRO A 258 12.06 -2.10 16.66
C PRO A 258 11.04 -1.32 15.81
N VAL A 259 9.88 -1.00 16.39
CA VAL A 259 8.86 -0.10 15.79
C VAL A 259 9.44 1.28 15.43
N THR A 260 10.57 1.65 16.04
CA THR A 260 11.28 2.91 15.79
C THR A 260 12.23 2.87 14.58
N GLN A 261 12.69 1.68 14.13
CA GLN A 261 13.49 1.52 12.91
C GLN A 261 12.64 1.42 11.64
N LEU A 262 11.31 1.56 11.76
CA LEU A 262 10.37 1.63 10.64
C LEU A 262 10.51 2.94 9.83
N GLN A 263 11.72 3.52 9.76
CA GLN A 263 11.97 4.89 9.37
C GLN A 263 11.99 5.04 7.85
N GLU A 264 11.19 6.02 7.42
CA GLU A 264 11.02 6.54 6.05
C GLU A 264 10.63 5.48 5.02
N ASP A 265 9.31 5.41 4.75
CA ASP A 265 8.88 5.12 3.39
C ASP A 265 9.72 5.99 2.46
N ILE A 266 10.11 5.46 1.30
CA ILE A 266 10.53 6.29 0.18
C ILE A 266 9.26 7.01 -0.32
N SER A 267 8.67 7.85 0.54
CA SER A 267 7.86 8.96 0.10
C SER A 267 8.76 9.76 -0.83
N ILE A 268 8.30 9.90 -2.06
CA ILE A 268 8.23 11.10 -2.94
C ILE A 268 9.18 12.30 -2.66
N SER A 269 9.82 12.44 -1.50
CA SER A 269 10.97 13.33 -1.26
C SER A 269 12.16 13.08 -2.18
N ARG A 270 12.42 11.83 -2.64
CA ARG A 270 13.41 11.56 -3.71
C ARG A 270 12.96 12.03 -5.10
N MET A 271 11.67 12.32 -5.29
CA MET A 271 11.10 12.82 -6.55
C MET A 271 11.49 14.29 -6.81
N LYS A 272 11.80 15.06 -5.77
CA LYS A 272 12.26 16.46 -5.88
C LYS A 272 13.58 16.60 -6.66
N LEU A 273 14.41 15.55 -6.71
CA LEU A 273 15.72 15.59 -7.38
C LEU A 273 15.74 14.99 -8.79
N LEU A 274 14.71 14.23 -9.21
CA LEU A 274 14.77 13.49 -10.47
C LEU A 274 13.86 14.04 -11.58
N TYR A 275 12.80 14.80 -11.24
CA TYR A 275 12.05 15.54 -12.24
C TYR A 275 12.66 16.92 -12.57
N ASP A 276 13.43 17.51 -11.64
CA ASP A 276 14.17 18.76 -11.88
C ASP A 276 15.39 18.57 -12.80
N VAL A 277 15.88 17.34 -13.00
CA VAL A 277 17.07 17.09 -13.84
C VAL A 277 16.74 16.78 -15.31
N ARG A 278 15.45 16.63 -15.67
CA ARG A 278 15.05 16.34 -17.07
C ARG A 278 14.16 17.38 -17.75
N THR A 279 13.97 18.56 -17.14
CA THR A 279 13.08 19.58 -17.72
C THR A 279 13.73 20.94 -18.00
N LEU A 280 15.06 21.07 -17.87
CA LEU A 280 15.74 22.33 -18.18
C LEU A 280 16.75 22.30 -19.35
N ASP A 281 17.17 21.12 -19.84
CA ASP A 281 18.16 21.07 -20.94
C ASP A 281 17.57 20.76 -22.33
N ASP A 282 16.34 20.24 -22.45
CA ASP A 282 15.78 19.77 -23.74
C ASP A 282 14.71 20.67 -24.39
N LEU A 283 14.52 21.91 -23.92
CA LEU A 283 13.65 22.91 -24.59
C LEU A 283 14.42 24.12 -25.14
N GLY A 284 15.72 23.94 -25.38
CA GLY A 284 16.62 24.95 -25.91
C GLY A 284 17.20 24.71 -27.29
N GLN A 285 16.81 23.67 -28.04
CA GLN A 285 17.23 23.46 -29.44
C GLN A 285 16.20 22.68 -30.26
N GLN A 286 15.26 23.39 -30.89
CA GLN A 286 14.81 23.21 -32.29
C GLN A 286 13.90 24.35 -32.71
#